data_AF-A0A6G1S3C0-F1
#
_entry.id   AF-A0A6G1S3C0-F1
#
_cell.length_a   1.000
_cell.length_b   1.000
_cell.length_c   1.000
_cell.angle_alpha   90.00
_cell.angle_beta   90.00
_cell.angle_gamma   90.00
#
_symmetry.space_group_name_H-M   'P 1'
#
loop_
_entity.id
_entity.type
_entity.pdbx_description
1 polymer ?
#
loop_
_entity_poly.entity_id
_entity_poly.type
_entity_poly.pdbx_seq_one_letter_code
_entity_poly.pdbx_strand_id
1 'polypeptide(L)'
;YETISTMSVLATVRDTLFYRLHLHMDDLYEEYKVAYLQPYQTTDLQWQDVSINSLSVRSDVTKTLNELHTYWQETDLDLSLGLAFTPTGRAYGRFRHLQHEPFSYDIQVVNKGLQEVRAYVRIFLITVTDENGQPLDLDYQQHFAIEMDRFDATLEPGLNNIQR
;
A
#
# COMPACT_ATOMS: atom_id res chain seq x y z
N TYR A 1 -3.21 40.17 -11.33
CA TYR A 1 -3.43 39.28 -10.17
C TYR A 1 -2.76 37.96 -10.50
N GLU A 2 -1.61 37.69 -9.91
CA GLU A 2 -0.96 36.39 -10.04
C GLU A 2 -1.67 35.41 -9.10
N THR A 3 -2.30 34.39 -9.67
CA THR A 3 -2.93 33.30 -8.92
C THR A 3 -1.90 32.21 -8.70
N ILE A 4 -1.83 31.67 -7.47
CA ILE A 4 -0.96 30.54 -7.11
C ILE A 4 -1.33 29.35 -8.00
N SER A 5 -0.40 28.89 -8.84
CA SER A 5 -0.74 28.05 -10.00
C SER A 5 -0.96 26.57 -9.68
N THR A 6 -0.20 25.97 -8.77
CA THR A 6 -0.27 24.51 -8.52
C THR A 6 0.04 24.09 -7.09
N MET A 7 0.75 24.92 -6.31
CA MET A 7 1.06 24.72 -4.89
C MET A 7 -0.12 25.04 -3.94
N SER A 8 -1.35 24.79 -4.38
CA SER A 8 -2.53 24.80 -3.50
C SER A 8 -2.92 23.35 -3.18
N VAL A 9 -3.47 23.11 -1.99
CA VAL A 9 -3.76 21.77 -1.43
C VAL A 9 -4.44 20.79 -2.40
N LEU A 10 -5.21 21.30 -3.38
CA LEU A 10 -5.98 20.50 -4.33
C LEU A 10 -5.20 20.05 -5.58
N ALA A 11 -4.08 20.68 -5.93
CA ALA A 11 -3.34 20.42 -7.17
C ALA A 11 -1.84 20.14 -6.97
N THR A 12 -1.35 20.16 -5.73
CA THR A 12 0.07 20.00 -5.38
C THR A 12 0.67 18.70 -5.87
N VAL A 13 -0.03 17.57 -5.73
CA VAL A 13 0.46 16.24 -6.15
C VAL A 13 0.71 16.11 -7.66
N ARG A 14 0.20 17.06 -8.47
CA ARG A 14 0.44 17.08 -9.93
C ARG A 14 1.79 17.70 -10.29
N ASP A 15 2.37 18.48 -9.39
CA ASP A 15 3.64 19.16 -9.60
C ASP A 15 4.78 18.24 -9.13
N THR A 16 5.81 18.05 -9.95
CA THR A 16 6.95 17.21 -9.57
C THR A 16 7.73 17.80 -8.38
N LEU A 17 7.65 19.12 -8.17
CA LEU A 17 8.25 19.78 -7.02
C LEU A 17 7.64 19.31 -5.68
N PHE A 18 6.37 18.87 -5.69
CA PHE A 18 5.74 18.31 -4.50
C PHE A 18 6.50 17.11 -3.95
N TYR A 19 6.83 16.15 -4.82
CA TYR A 19 7.55 14.93 -4.42
C TYR A 19 8.96 15.25 -3.94
N ARG A 20 9.64 16.21 -4.58
CA ARG A 20 10.99 16.64 -4.15
C ARG A 20 10.97 17.28 -2.76
N LEU A 21 9.99 18.13 -2.49
CA LEU A 21 9.84 18.76 -1.17
C LEU A 21 9.48 17.72 -0.10
N HIS A 22 8.56 16.80 -0.39
CA HIS A 22 8.15 15.78 0.57
C HIS A 22 9.26 14.77 0.84
N LEU A 23 10.06 14.42 -0.18
CA LEU A 23 11.26 13.59 0.01
C LEU A 23 12.22 14.25 1.00
N HIS A 24 12.49 15.56 0.83
CA HIS A 24 13.34 16.28 1.78
C HIS A 24 12.78 16.29 3.21
N MET A 25 11.46 16.40 3.37
CA MET A 25 10.84 16.29 4.70
C MET A 25 10.93 14.87 5.27
N ASP A 26 10.78 13.86 4.43
CA ASP A 26 10.88 12.45 4.83
C ASP A 26 12.30 12.09 5.26
N ASP A 27 13.31 12.58 4.56
CA ASP A 27 14.73 12.45 4.94
C ASP A 27 14.97 12.98 6.36
N LEU A 28 14.39 14.14 6.72
CA LEU A 28 14.51 14.70 8.07
C LEU A 28 13.83 13.81 9.14
N TYR A 29 12.68 13.21 8.82
CA TYR A 29 12.03 12.27 9.72
C TYR A 29 12.83 10.99 9.88
N GLU A 30 13.47 10.53 8.81
CA GLU A 30 14.30 9.33 8.84
C GLU A 30 15.58 9.56 9.64
N GLU A 31 16.26 10.70 9.44
CA GLU A 31 17.39 11.12 10.27
C GLU A 31 17.01 11.12 11.77
N TYR A 32 15.82 11.64 12.09
CA TYR A 32 15.31 11.60 13.46
C TYR A 32 15.08 10.16 13.96
N LYS A 33 14.40 9.31 13.17
CA LYS A 33 14.17 7.91 13.58
C LYS A 33 15.47 7.17 13.83
N VAL A 34 16.45 7.31 12.93
CA VAL A 34 17.77 6.66 13.04
C VAL A 34 18.56 7.21 14.23
N ALA A 35 18.52 8.52 14.48
CA ALA A 35 19.29 9.14 15.56
C ALA A 35 18.71 8.87 16.96
N TYR A 36 17.39 8.75 17.09
CA TYR A 36 16.72 8.75 18.40
C TYR A 36 15.98 7.46 18.75
N LEU A 37 15.61 6.63 17.77
CA LEU A 37 14.94 5.35 18.03
C LEU A 37 15.97 4.21 18.06
N GLN A 38 15.76 3.28 19.00
CA GLN A 38 16.55 2.05 19.02
C GLN A 38 15.97 1.06 17.99
N PRO A 39 16.82 0.34 17.23
CA PRO A 39 16.36 -0.73 16.36
C PRO A 39 15.55 -1.75 17.14
N TYR A 40 14.47 -2.25 16.52
CA TYR A 40 13.66 -3.30 17.11
C TYR A 40 14.52 -4.51 17.46
N GLN A 41 14.36 -4.99 18.69
CA GLN A 41 15.01 -6.21 19.13
C GLN A 41 14.22 -7.42 18.66
N THR A 42 14.86 -8.59 18.62
CA THR A 42 14.17 -9.83 18.26
C THR A 42 12.93 -10.07 19.12
N THR A 43 12.96 -9.66 20.40
CA THR A 43 11.82 -9.77 21.32
C THR A 43 10.63 -8.89 20.95
N ASP A 44 10.85 -7.81 20.21
CA ASP A 44 9.78 -6.88 19.81
C ASP A 44 9.06 -7.37 18.54
N LEU A 45 9.78 -8.13 17.70
CA LEU A 45 9.28 -8.64 16.42
C LEU A 45 8.80 -10.09 16.51
N GLN A 46 9.36 -10.87 17.44
CA GLN A 46 9.08 -12.29 17.56
C GLN A 46 7.79 -12.55 18.32
N TRP A 47 6.94 -13.38 17.74
CA TRP A 47 5.81 -13.99 18.43
C TRP A 47 6.09 -15.49 18.59
N GLN A 48 6.38 -15.94 19.81
CA GLN A 48 6.86 -17.31 20.07
C GLN A 48 5.88 -18.41 19.62
N ASP A 49 4.58 -18.21 19.90
CA ASP A 49 3.56 -19.23 19.68
C ASP A 49 2.88 -19.12 18.31
N VAL A 50 3.08 -18.02 17.57
CA VAL A 50 2.41 -17.80 16.28
C VAL A 50 3.44 -17.78 15.16
N SER A 51 3.28 -18.66 14.17
CA SER A 51 4.16 -18.73 13.00
C SER A 51 3.37 -18.72 11.72
N ILE A 52 3.83 -17.95 10.73
CA ILE A 52 3.27 -17.96 9.37
C ILE A 52 3.89 -19.13 8.60
N ASN A 53 3.06 -20.03 8.10
CA ASN A 53 3.49 -21.18 7.30
C ASN A 53 3.58 -20.84 5.81
N SER A 54 2.59 -20.12 5.29
CA SER A 54 2.55 -19.72 3.89
C SER A 54 1.79 -18.43 3.70
N LEU A 55 2.16 -17.73 2.63
CA LEU A 55 1.49 -16.55 2.10
C LEU A 55 1.43 -16.74 0.59
N SER A 56 0.24 -16.60 0.02
CA SER A 56 0.07 -16.53 -1.43
C SER A 56 -0.95 -15.47 -1.80
N VAL A 57 -0.70 -14.78 -2.90
CA VAL A 57 -1.65 -13.85 -3.51
C VAL A 57 -2.30 -14.54 -4.69
N ARG A 58 -3.62 -14.45 -4.84
CA ARG A 58 -4.35 -15.07 -5.93
C ARG A 58 -5.16 -14.02 -6.68
N SER A 59 -4.98 -13.91 -8.00
CA SER A 59 -5.89 -13.10 -8.82
C SER A 59 -7.26 -13.77 -8.88
N ASP A 60 -8.32 -13.00 -8.67
CA ASP A 60 -9.69 -13.51 -8.75
C ASP A 60 -10.11 -13.80 -10.19
N VAL A 61 -9.47 -13.14 -11.17
CA VAL A 61 -9.84 -13.21 -12.58
C VAL A 61 -9.02 -14.28 -13.29
N THR A 62 -7.69 -14.15 -13.30
CA THR A 62 -6.78 -15.04 -14.03
C THR A 62 -6.43 -16.30 -13.26
N LYS A 63 -6.71 -16.33 -11.94
CA LYS A 63 -6.34 -17.43 -11.03
C LYS A 63 -4.84 -17.72 -10.99
N THR A 64 -4.00 -16.77 -11.44
CA THR A 64 -2.55 -16.82 -11.26
C THR A 64 -2.21 -16.61 -9.79
N LEU A 65 -1.08 -17.20 -9.37
CA LEU A 65 -0.57 -17.09 -8.01
C LEU A 65 0.65 -16.17 -7.99
N ASN A 66 0.69 -15.28 -7.01
CA ASN A 66 1.79 -14.34 -6.74
C ASN A 66 2.09 -13.39 -7.90
N GLU A 67 1.08 -13.08 -8.72
CA GLU A 67 1.15 -12.11 -9.81
C GLU A 67 0.07 -11.05 -9.63
N LEU A 68 0.47 -9.78 -9.72
CA LEU A 68 -0.42 -8.62 -9.68
C LEU A 68 -0.52 -8.02 -11.09
N HIS A 69 -1.73 -8.01 -11.66
CA HIS A 69 -1.96 -7.46 -12.99
C HIS A 69 -2.59 -6.07 -12.89
N THR A 70 -2.01 -5.12 -13.62
CA THR A 70 -2.51 -3.75 -13.74
C THR A 70 -2.82 -3.41 -15.18
N TYR A 71 -3.83 -2.56 -15.39
CA TYR A 71 -4.27 -2.12 -16.70
C TYR A 71 -4.78 -0.67 -16.65
N TRP A 72 -4.96 -0.08 -17.82
CA TRP A 72 -5.61 1.22 -17.96
C TRP A 72 -7.12 1.04 -18.06
N GLN A 73 -7.88 1.73 -17.20
CA GLN A 73 -9.33 1.79 -17.26
C GLN A 73 -9.79 3.19 -17.67
N GLU A 74 -10.81 3.26 -18.52
CA GLU A 74 -11.52 4.51 -18.85
C GLU A 74 -12.81 4.60 -18.04
N THR A 75 -13.01 5.73 -17.37
CA THR A 75 -14.19 5.99 -16.55
C THR A 75 -14.80 7.33 -16.96
N ASP A 76 -16.13 7.36 -17.07
CA ASP A 76 -16.91 8.57 -17.38
C ASP A 76 -17.39 9.22 -16.08
N LEU A 77 -17.01 10.48 -15.85
CA LEU A 77 -17.46 11.28 -14.71
C LEU A 77 -18.50 12.32 -15.14
N ASP A 78 -19.61 12.39 -14.42
CA ASP A 78 -20.61 13.43 -14.62
C ASP A 78 -20.14 14.75 -13.98
N LEU A 79 -19.86 15.74 -14.82
CA LEU A 79 -19.36 17.07 -14.45
C LEU A 79 -20.48 18.11 -14.38
N SER A 80 -21.74 17.71 -14.57
CA SER A 80 -22.86 18.64 -14.75
C SER A 80 -23.07 19.58 -13.56
N LEU A 81 -22.77 19.12 -12.34
CA LEU A 81 -22.94 19.92 -11.10
C LEU A 81 -21.82 20.94 -10.86
N GLY A 82 -20.65 20.76 -11.48
CA GLY A 82 -19.47 21.61 -11.25
C GLY A 82 -19.27 22.73 -12.27
N LEU A 83 -20.06 22.74 -13.35
CA LEU A 83 -19.92 23.73 -14.42
C LEU A 83 -21.00 24.81 -14.29
N ALA A 84 -20.59 26.01 -13.89
CA ALA A 84 -21.47 27.17 -13.93
C ALA A 84 -21.71 27.60 -15.39
N PHE A 85 -22.95 27.96 -15.72
CA PHE A 85 -23.36 28.50 -17.03
C PHE A 85 -23.29 27.53 -18.22
N THR A 86 -23.49 26.23 -18.01
CA THR A 86 -23.65 25.27 -19.11
C THR A 86 -25.09 25.27 -19.66
N PRO A 87 -25.28 25.06 -20.97
CA PRO A 87 -26.60 24.77 -21.53
C PRO A 87 -27.21 23.56 -20.81
N THR A 88 -28.52 23.56 -20.59
CA THR A 88 -29.23 22.45 -19.93
C THR A 88 -28.88 21.12 -20.61
N GLY A 89 -28.15 20.25 -19.91
CA GLY A 89 -27.68 18.97 -20.44
C GLY A 89 -26.67 18.33 -19.50
N ARG A 90 -26.51 17.00 -19.62
CA ARG A 90 -25.48 16.28 -18.86
C ARG A 90 -24.13 16.45 -19.57
N ALA A 91 -23.10 16.83 -18.81
CA ALA A 91 -21.73 16.92 -19.29
C ALA A 91 -20.92 15.76 -18.69
N TYR A 92 -20.39 14.89 -19.54
CA TYR A 92 -19.53 13.79 -19.12
C TYR A 92 -18.09 14.05 -19.54
N GLY A 93 -17.14 13.83 -18.62
CA GLY A 93 -15.72 13.81 -18.89
C GLY A 93 -15.19 12.38 -18.80
N ARG A 94 -14.61 11.88 -19.88
CA ARG A 94 -13.90 10.59 -19.88
C ARG A 94 -12.45 10.79 -19.50
N PHE A 95 -11.96 10.00 -18.54
CA PHE A 95 -10.55 9.99 -18.19
C PHE A 95 -10.04 8.56 -18.01
N ARG A 96 -8.74 8.40 -18.24
CA ARG A 96 -8.04 7.13 -18.14
C ARG A 96 -7.21 7.10 -16.88
N HIS A 97 -7.34 6.05 -16.08
CA HIS A 97 -6.59 5.89 -14.83
C HIS A 97 -6.04 4.47 -14.70
N LEU A 98 -5.02 4.31 -13.85
CA LEU A 98 -4.48 3.01 -13.50
C LEU A 98 -5.53 2.20 -12.73
N GLN A 99 -5.59 0.91 -12.98
CA GLN A 99 -6.44 -0.05 -12.29
C GLN A 99 -5.69 -1.38 -12.13
N HIS A 100 -6.13 -2.22 -11.20
CA HIS A 100 -5.64 -3.58 -11.01
C HIS A 100 -6.76 -4.64 -11.08
N GLU A 101 -6.38 -5.88 -11.36
CA GLU A 101 -7.28 -7.01 -11.17
C GLU A 101 -7.54 -7.23 -9.67
N PRO A 102 -8.78 -7.57 -9.26
CA PRO A 102 -9.05 -7.99 -7.88
C PRO A 102 -8.23 -9.23 -7.53
N PHE A 103 -7.69 -9.26 -6.32
CA PHE A 103 -6.91 -10.37 -5.79
C PHE A 103 -7.22 -10.59 -4.31
N SER A 104 -6.95 -11.81 -3.84
CA SER A 104 -7.09 -12.19 -2.43
C SER A 104 -5.76 -12.68 -1.84
N TYR A 105 -5.55 -12.43 -0.55
CA TYR A 105 -4.45 -13.01 0.22
C TYR A 105 -4.90 -14.31 0.89
N ASP A 106 -4.19 -15.39 0.62
CA ASP A 106 -4.31 -16.66 1.34
C ASP A 106 -3.13 -16.77 2.30
N ILE A 107 -3.39 -16.66 3.61
CA ILE A 107 -2.36 -16.68 4.66
C ILE A 107 -2.60 -17.86 5.58
N GLN A 108 -1.62 -18.75 5.68
CA GLN A 108 -1.66 -19.88 6.60
C GLN A 108 -0.84 -19.55 7.84
N VAL A 109 -1.47 -19.57 9.00
CA VAL A 109 -0.87 -19.23 10.29
C VAL A 109 -1.09 -20.39 11.26
N VAL A 110 -0.05 -20.74 12.02
CA VAL A 110 -0.13 -21.74 13.08
C VAL A 110 0.01 -21.05 14.42
N ASN A 111 -0.99 -21.24 15.28
CA ASN A 111 -0.92 -20.91 16.70
C ASN A 111 -0.59 -22.19 17.47
N LYS A 112 0.62 -22.28 18.02
CA LYS A 112 1.11 -23.39 18.85
C LYS A 112 0.66 -23.29 20.31
N GLY A 113 0.05 -22.17 20.69
CA GLY A 113 -0.53 -21.96 22.00
C GLY A 113 -1.76 -22.82 22.24
N LEU A 114 -2.20 -22.87 23.51
CA LEU A 114 -3.38 -23.62 23.93
C LEU A 114 -4.68 -22.79 23.95
N GLN A 115 -4.57 -21.48 23.66
CA GLN A 115 -5.67 -20.52 23.71
C GLN A 115 -5.77 -19.74 22.41
N GLU A 116 -6.97 -19.25 22.11
CA GLU A 116 -7.19 -18.30 21.03
C GLU A 116 -6.42 -17.00 21.30
N VAL A 117 -5.88 -16.39 20.24
CA VAL A 117 -5.17 -15.11 20.34
C VAL A 117 -5.65 -14.15 19.26
N ARG A 118 -5.74 -12.86 19.60
CA ARG A 118 -6.05 -11.81 18.63
C ARG A 118 -4.75 -11.26 18.04
N ALA A 119 -4.58 -11.39 16.73
CA ALA A 119 -3.44 -10.90 15.98
C ALA A 119 -3.80 -9.70 15.12
N TYR A 120 -2.83 -8.83 14.87
CA TYR A 120 -2.91 -7.79 13.85
C TYR A 120 -2.04 -8.22 12.67
N VAL A 121 -2.67 -8.47 11.53
CA VAL A 121 -1.98 -8.76 10.28
C VAL A 121 -1.63 -7.44 9.61
N ARG A 122 -0.37 -7.28 9.21
CA ARG A 122 0.13 -6.12 8.46
C ARG A 122 0.83 -6.62 7.21
N ILE A 123 0.39 -6.19 6.04
CA ILE A 123 0.91 -6.62 4.75
C ILE A 123 1.61 -5.44 4.10
N PHE A 124 2.87 -5.63 3.71
CA PHE A 124 3.68 -4.62 3.02
C PHE A 124 4.12 -5.14 1.66
N LEU A 125 4.18 -4.24 0.67
CA LEU A 125 4.80 -4.47 -0.62
C LEU A 125 6.14 -3.73 -0.64
N ILE A 126 7.21 -4.45 -1.01
CA ILE A 126 8.59 -3.94 -0.99
C ILE A 126 9.22 -4.23 -2.34
N THR A 127 9.97 -3.26 -2.88
CA THR A 127 10.80 -3.51 -4.06
C THR A 127 12.10 -4.20 -3.67
N VAL A 128 12.49 -5.22 -4.43
CA VAL A 128 13.73 -5.97 -4.18
C VAL A 128 14.89 -5.51 -5.06
N THR A 129 14.60 -4.76 -6.13
CA THR A 129 15.60 -4.27 -7.09
C THR A 129 15.46 -2.78 -7.36
N ASP A 130 16.58 -2.14 -7.74
CA ASP A 130 16.62 -0.77 -8.23
C ASP A 130 16.15 -0.65 -9.69
N GLU A 131 16.19 0.56 -10.25
CA GLU A 131 15.86 0.82 -11.65
C GLU A 131 16.80 0.14 -12.67
N ASN A 132 17.99 -0.28 -12.24
CA ASN A 132 18.98 -0.99 -13.06
C ASN A 132 18.88 -2.52 -12.90
N GLY A 133 17.98 -3.02 -12.05
CA GLY A 133 17.81 -4.44 -11.75
C GLY A 133 18.81 -5.00 -10.73
N GLN A 134 19.56 -4.14 -10.03
CA GLN A 134 20.46 -4.54 -8.95
C GLN A 134 19.68 -4.77 -7.65
N PRO A 135 20.08 -5.73 -6.81
CA PRO A 135 19.42 -5.97 -5.54
C PRO A 135 19.61 -4.77 -4.59
N LEU A 136 18.53 -4.36 -3.93
CA LEU A 136 18.56 -3.31 -2.90
C LEU A 136 18.93 -3.90 -1.53
N ASP A 137 19.70 -3.16 -0.74
CA ASP A 137 19.97 -3.51 0.66
C ASP A 137 18.71 -3.32 1.51
N LEU A 138 18.58 -4.12 2.59
CA LEU A 138 17.40 -4.09 3.46
C LEU A 138 17.10 -2.69 4.02
N ASP A 139 18.15 -1.94 4.37
CA ASP A 139 18.03 -0.57 4.90
C ASP A 139 17.44 0.41 3.89
N TYR A 140 17.62 0.16 2.59
CA TYR A 140 16.96 0.92 1.53
C TYR A 140 15.56 0.38 1.24
N GLN A 141 15.40 -0.95 1.24
CA GLN A 141 14.11 -1.60 0.98
C GLN A 141 13.02 -1.14 1.97
N GLN A 142 13.35 -1.01 3.26
CA GLN A 142 12.40 -0.57 4.30
C GLN A 142 11.82 0.83 4.03
N HIS A 143 12.57 1.71 3.36
CA HIS A 143 12.12 3.06 3.03
C HIS A 143 11.07 3.06 1.91
N PHE A 144 11.11 2.06 1.03
CA PHE A 144 10.16 1.87 -0.07
C PHE A 144 9.03 0.89 0.26
N ALA A 145 8.89 0.49 1.52
CA ALA A 145 7.82 -0.41 1.95
C ALA A 145 6.47 0.31 1.94
N ILE A 146 5.52 -0.18 1.14
CA ILE A 146 4.18 0.37 1.03
C ILE A 146 3.22 -0.53 1.80
N GLU A 147 2.44 0.03 2.73
CA GLU A 147 1.38 -0.70 3.43
C GLU A 147 0.24 -1.03 2.45
N MET A 148 -0.06 -2.32 2.30
CA MET A 148 -1.11 -2.82 1.42
C MET A 148 -2.42 -3.04 2.17
N ASP A 149 -2.36 -3.66 3.35
CA ASP A 149 -3.52 -3.85 4.22
C ASP A 149 -3.11 -4.03 5.70
N ARG A 150 -4.04 -3.70 6.59
CA ARG A 150 -3.92 -3.91 8.03
C ARG A 150 -5.27 -4.24 8.64
N PHE A 151 -5.38 -5.41 9.24
CA PHE A 151 -6.62 -5.90 9.85
C PHE A 151 -6.34 -6.78 11.07
N ASP A 152 -7.35 -6.97 11.91
CA ASP A 152 -7.30 -7.90 13.02
C ASP A 152 -7.86 -9.28 12.64
N ALA A 153 -7.28 -10.33 13.22
CA ALA A 153 -7.71 -11.71 13.04
C ALA A 153 -7.65 -12.45 14.37
N THR A 154 -8.63 -13.30 14.64
CA THR A 154 -8.60 -14.23 15.77
C THR A 154 -8.00 -15.55 15.30
N LEU A 155 -6.97 -16.02 16.00
CA LEU A 155 -6.24 -17.25 15.68
C LEU A 155 -6.56 -18.31 16.74
N GLU A 156 -7.28 -19.34 16.33
CA GLU A 156 -7.56 -20.52 17.15
C GLU A 156 -6.29 -21.37 17.34
N PRO A 157 -6.18 -22.17 18.42
CA PRO A 157 -5.11 -23.15 18.56
C PRO A 157 -5.03 -24.08 17.34
N GLY A 158 -3.82 -24.25 16.79
CA GLY A 158 -3.56 -25.04 15.60
C GLY A 158 -3.48 -24.22 14.31
N LEU A 159 -3.95 -24.81 13.21
CA LEU A 159 -3.81 -24.26 11.86
C LEU A 159 -4.99 -23.33 11.53
N ASN A 160 -4.68 -22.10 11.14
CA ASN A 160 -5.63 -21.08 10.71
C ASN A 160 -5.36 -20.71 9.25
N ASN A 161 -6.40 -20.67 8.43
CA ASN A 161 -6.32 -20.16 7.07
C ASN A 161 -7.11 -18.85 7.02
N ILE A 162 -6.41 -17.75 6.76
CA ILE A 162 -6.98 -16.41 6.64
C ILE A 162 -7.09 -16.10 5.16
N GLN A 163 -8.29 -15.71 4.73
CA GLN A 163 -8.52 -15.20 3.38
C GLN A 163 -8.98 -13.74 3.48
N ARG A 164 -8.30 -12.85 2.76
CA ARG A 164 -8.59 -11.41 2.72
C ARG A 164 -8.74 -10.92 1.29
#